data_AF-A0A2T5C3B9-F1
#
_entry.id   AF-A0A2T5C3B9-F1
#
_cell.length_a   1.000
_cell.length_b   1.000
_cell.length_c   1.000
_cell.angle_alpha   90.00
_cell.angle_beta   90.00
_cell.angle_gamma   90.00
#
_symmetry.space_group_name_H-M   'P 1'
#
loop_
_entity.id
_entity.type
_entity.pdbx_description
1 polymer ?
#
loop_
_entity_poly.entity_id
_entity_poly.type
_entity_poly.pdbx_seq_one_letter_code
_entity_poly.pdbx_strand_id
1 'polypeptide(L)'
;MSFLPISLNLAGKQIGLIGGGQVAAQKLKSLVRYSSNIRVIAPEIQAEIEAIPAVQCLHEAYQPQHIEGLFLVFACTDSPEVNAQIQADCESRGILCNRTDDAEVSDFHSSALVETDDFVVAMNSKRKEVKKTVLMAQEIEHFVREREQLLQQKEQLAGKVFLVGFGPGNPNLLSRRGEQLLFQADIIFYDDLLDHEFLARYRGEKHYVGKRRGNHSKEQDEINEVLYQAASARKMVVRLKGGDPLIFGRGSEERFYLEEKGISVEIVPGISSAIAAASLGNIPLTHRGIASSVSFGTAHGKSSYKIPNSDTAVYYMGASNMHEIATNYLEQGYPNDYPVGLVYKASFPDQEVTRTTIGQLSRGEVAAKSPVIGIFGHTVNYRELLKAQE
;
A
#
# COMPACT_ATOMS: atom_id res chain seq x y z
N MET A 1 -31.96 -6.71 -5.36
CA MET A 1 -31.97 -5.87 -6.59
C MET A 1 -30.55 -5.41 -6.90
N SER A 2 -30.25 -5.11 -8.17
CA SER A 2 -28.94 -4.63 -8.61
C SER A 2 -29.11 -3.31 -9.36
N PHE A 3 -28.53 -2.23 -8.83
CA PHE A 3 -28.50 -0.93 -9.49
C PHE A 3 -27.32 -0.85 -10.45
N LEU A 4 -27.54 -0.27 -11.62
CA LEU A 4 -26.48 0.05 -12.56
C LEU A 4 -25.83 1.38 -12.13
N PRO A 5 -24.51 1.43 -11.86
CA PRO A 5 -23.83 2.67 -11.56
C PRO A 5 -23.66 3.49 -12.85
N ILE A 6 -24.50 4.52 -13.01
CA ILE A 6 -24.45 5.46 -14.14
C ILE A 6 -24.37 6.90 -13.64
N SER A 7 -23.73 7.76 -14.43
CA SER A 7 -23.78 9.20 -14.24
C SER A 7 -24.89 9.79 -15.12
N LEU A 8 -25.74 10.63 -14.54
CA LEU A 8 -26.80 11.33 -15.26
C LEU A 8 -26.37 12.77 -15.53
N ASN A 9 -26.50 13.24 -16.78
CA ASN A 9 -26.33 14.65 -17.11
C ASN A 9 -27.63 15.41 -16.79
N LEU A 10 -27.57 16.24 -15.75
CA LEU A 10 -28.72 17.00 -15.25
C LEU A 10 -28.82 18.41 -15.85
N ALA A 11 -27.87 18.81 -16.70
CA ALA A 11 -27.87 20.13 -17.33
C ALA A 11 -29.15 20.35 -18.15
N GLY A 12 -29.87 21.43 -17.84
CA GLY A 12 -31.13 21.79 -18.50
C GLY A 12 -32.33 20.90 -18.16
N LYS A 13 -32.17 19.86 -17.34
CA LYS A 13 -33.26 18.96 -16.94
C LYS A 13 -34.02 19.53 -15.73
N GLN A 14 -35.35 19.42 -15.76
CA GLN A 14 -36.21 19.80 -14.63
C GLN A 14 -36.20 18.69 -13.57
N ILE A 15 -35.88 19.05 -12.33
CA ILE A 15 -35.76 18.13 -11.19
C ILE A 15 -36.82 18.49 -10.14
N GLY A 16 -37.58 17.49 -9.67
CA GLY A 16 -38.53 17.66 -8.57
C GLY A 16 -38.00 17.18 -7.23
N LEU A 17 -38.24 17.95 -6.17
CA LEU A 17 -38.19 17.48 -4.79
C LEU A 17 -39.59 17.65 -4.21
N ILE A 18 -40.22 16.55 -3.80
CA ILE A 18 -41.55 16.58 -3.18
C ILE A 18 -41.36 16.39 -1.67
N GLY A 19 -41.67 17.43 -0.91
CA GLY A 19 -41.28 17.58 0.50
C GLY A 19 -40.35 18.78 0.70
N GLY A 20 -40.58 19.54 1.78
CA GLY A 20 -39.89 20.80 2.06
C GLY A 20 -39.08 20.79 3.37
N GLY A 21 -38.89 19.62 3.98
CA GLY A 21 -38.18 19.44 5.25
C GLY A 21 -36.68 19.22 5.11
N GLN A 22 -36.06 18.74 6.21
CA GLN A 22 -34.61 18.58 6.32
C GLN A 22 -34.01 17.63 5.26
N VAL A 23 -34.73 16.57 4.89
CA VAL A 23 -34.29 15.61 3.86
C VAL A 23 -34.20 16.29 2.50
N ALA A 24 -35.19 17.11 2.14
CA ALA A 24 -35.18 17.89 0.91
C ALA A 24 -34.03 18.89 0.90
N ALA A 25 -33.82 19.61 1.99
CA ALA A 25 -32.72 20.57 2.12
C ALA A 25 -31.33 19.89 1.98
N GLN A 26 -31.15 18.69 2.55
CA GLN A 26 -29.92 17.91 2.39
C GLN A 26 -29.67 17.49 0.94
N LYS A 27 -30.70 17.00 0.23
CA LYS A 27 -30.59 16.64 -1.20
C LYS A 27 -30.27 17.85 -2.06
N LEU A 28 -30.90 18.97 -1.75
CA LEU A 28 -30.75 20.21 -2.50
C LEU A 28 -29.32 20.73 -2.49
N LYS A 29 -28.61 20.66 -1.34
CA LYS A 29 -27.19 21.06 -1.20
C LYS A 29 -26.27 20.39 -2.24
N SER A 30 -26.57 19.17 -2.64
CA SER A 30 -25.83 18.45 -3.68
C SER A 30 -26.34 18.77 -5.09
N LEU A 31 -27.66 18.84 -5.29
CA LEU A 31 -28.28 18.97 -6.61
C LEU A 31 -28.07 20.33 -7.28
N VAL A 32 -28.04 21.42 -6.50
CA VAL A 32 -27.87 22.79 -7.02
C VAL A 32 -26.55 22.99 -7.76
N ARG A 33 -25.56 22.11 -7.54
CA ARG A 33 -24.28 22.11 -8.27
C ARG A 33 -24.41 21.60 -9.71
N TYR A 34 -25.44 20.79 -9.99
CA TYR A 34 -25.61 20.06 -11.25
C TYR A 34 -26.80 20.55 -12.07
N SER A 35 -27.77 21.27 -11.47
CA SER A 35 -28.91 21.83 -12.18
C SER A 35 -29.38 23.14 -11.54
N SER A 36 -29.76 24.09 -12.39
CA SER A 36 -30.45 25.33 -12.03
C SER A 36 -31.98 25.24 -12.19
N ASN A 37 -32.49 24.07 -12.58
CA ASN A 37 -33.89 23.82 -12.92
C ASN A 37 -34.50 22.87 -11.88
N ILE A 38 -34.62 23.36 -10.65
CA ILE A 38 -35.10 22.56 -9.52
C ILE A 38 -36.41 23.14 -9.01
N ARG A 39 -37.40 22.27 -8.82
CA ARG A 39 -38.71 22.60 -8.25
C ARG A 39 -38.91 21.84 -6.95
N VAL A 40 -39.25 22.57 -5.89
CA VAL A 40 -39.61 22.01 -4.58
C VAL A 40 -41.11 22.21 -4.38
N ILE A 41 -41.85 21.12 -4.11
CA ILE A 41 -43.29 21.15 -3.85
C ILE A 41 -43.56 20.60 -2.46
N ALA A 42 -44.11 21.42 -1.57
CA ALA A 42 -44.60 21.01 -0.27
C ALA A 42 -45.52 22.07 0.34
N PRO A 43 -46.48 21.72 1.22
CA PRO A 43 -47.29 22.71 1.93
C PRO A 43 -46.44 23.69 2.75
N GLU A 44 -45.41 23.16 3.41
CA GLU A 44 -44.44 23.91 4.19
C GLU A 44 -43.04 23.63 3.64
N ILE A 45 -42.27 24.69 3.40
CA ILE A 45 -40.90 24.64 2.88
C ILE A 45 -40.00 25.38 3.87
N GLN A 46 -38.89 24.75 4.27
CA GLN A 46 -37.92 25.37 5.17
C GLN A 46 -37.26 26.59 4.51
N ALA A 47 -37.05 27.65 5.29
CA ALA A 47 -36.44 28.90 4.81
C ALA A 47 -35.07 28.71 4.16
N GLU A 48 -34.28 27.69 4.55
CA GLU A 48 -32.98 27.40 3.91
C GLU A 48 -33.10 26.94 2.45
N ILE A 49 -34.26 26.36 2.07
CA ILE A 49 -34.58 25.98 0.69
C ILE A 49 -35.03 27.22 -0.10
N GLU A 50 -35.94 28.02 0.47
CA GLU A 50 -36.46 29.24 -0.15
C GLU A 50 -35.36 30.28 -0.42
N ALA A 51 -34.33 30.30 0.42
CA ALA A 51 -33.21 31.20 0.28
C ALA A 51 -32.33 30.92 -0.96
N ILE A 52 -32.53 29.81 -1.68
CA ILE A 52 -31.73 29.43 -2.85
C ILE A 52 -32.38 29.99 -4.12
N PRO A 53 -31.79 31.00 -4.79
CA PRO A 53 -32.47 31.71 -5.88
C PRO A 53 -32.77 30.85 -7.13
N ALA A 54 -32.03 29.75 -7.32
CA ALA A 54 -32.19 28.86 -8.47
C ALA A 54 -33.30 27.81 -8.28
N VAL A 55 -34.07 27.89 -7.19
CA VAL A 55 -35.06 26.87 -6.81
C VAL A 55 -36.47 27.46 -6.86
N GLN A 56 -37.33 26.84 -7.66
CA GLN A 56 -38.75 27.18 -7.71
C GLN A 56 -39.49 26.50 -6.55
N CYS A 57 -39.95 27.27 -5.57
CA CYS A 57 -40.73 26.76 -4.44
C CYS A 57 -42.24 26.88 -4.71
N LEU A 58 -42.98 25.79 -4.54
CA LEU A 58 -44.44 25.73 -4.64
C LEU A 58 -45.04 25.26 -3.31
N HIS A 59 -45.75 26.17 -2.63
CA HIS A 59 -46.37 25.94 -1.32
C HIS A 59 -47.71 25.20 -1.44
N GLU A 60 -47.66 23.99 -1.98
CA GLU A 60 -48.84 23.19 -2.31
C GLU A 60 -48.68 21.75 -1.83
N ALA A 61 -49.80 21.11 -1.49
CA ALA A 61 -49.82 19.66 -1.32
C ALA A 61 -49.61 18.97 -2.67
N TYR A 62 -48.94 17.82 -2.66
CA TYR A 62 -48.64 17.07 -3.88
C TYR A 62 -49.90 16.73 -4.70
N GLN A 63 -49.84 17.00 -6.00
CA GLN A 63 -50.81 16.56 -7.01
C GLN A 63 -50.07 15.95 -8.21
N PRO A 64 -50.66 14.97 -8.93
CA PRO A 64 -50.00 14.30 -10.06
C PRO A 64 -49.54 15.25 -11.18
N GLN A 65 -50.16 16.41 -11.36
CA GLN A 65 -49.76 17.39 -12.38
C GLN A 65 -48.42 18.06 -12.04
N HIS A 66 -48.01 18.09 -10.76
CA HIS A 66 -46.77 18.77 -10.36
C HIS A 66 -45.51 18.12 -10.90
N ILE A 67 -45.56 16.82 -11.24
CA ILE A 67 -44.43 16.09 -11.83
C ILE A 67 -44.39 16.14 -13.36
N GLU A 68 -45.33 16.85 -14.01
CA GLU A 68 -45.33 16.98 -15.46
C GLU A 68 -44.06 17.70 -15.97
N GLY A 69 -43.41 17.09 -16.96
CA GLY A 69 -42.18 17.61 -17.56
C GLY A 69 -40.92 17.45 -16.70
N LEU A 70 -41.01 16.82 -15.52
CA LEU A 70 -39.84 16.51 -14.71
C LEU A 70 -39.06 15.33 -15.29
N PHE A 71 -37.74 15.38 -15.18
CA PHE A 71 -36.84 14.31 -15.61
C PHE A 71 -36.61 13.28 -14.49
N LEU A 72 -36.47 13.76 -13.26
CA LEU A 72 -36.37 12.92 -12.06
C LEU A 72 -37.02 13.61 -10.85
N VAL A 73 -37.43 12.79 -9.89
CA VAL A 73 -38.12 13.21 -8.67
C VAL A 73 -37.46 12.57 -7.44
N PHE A 74 -37.26 13.37 -6.39
CA PHE A 74 -37.00 12.89 -5.04
C PHE A 74 -38.29 12.98 -4.22
N ALA A 75 -38.83 11.83 -3.81
CA ALA A 75 -39.95 11.74 -2.89
C ALA A 75 -39.41 11.74 -1.46
N CYS A 76 -39.51 12.89 -0.80
CA CYS A 76 -38.94 13.18 0.51
C CYS A 76 -39.95 13.79 1.48
N THR A 77 -41.22 13.37 1.39
CA THR A 77 -42.26 13.75 2.34
C THR A 77 -42.22 12.85 3.58
N ASP A 78 -42.83 13.29 4.67
CA ASP A 78 -42.99 12.49 5.89
C ASP A 78 -44.14 11.47 5.80
N SER A 79 -44.91 11.43 4.70
CA SER A 79 -45.99 10.46 4.48
C SER A 79 -45.55 9.36 3.51
N PRO A 80 -45.42 8.10 3.99
CA PRO A 80 -45.13 6.95 3.14
C PRO A 80 -46.19 6.73 2.04
N GLU A 81 -47.44 7.08 2.31
CA GLU A 81 -48.55 6.99 1.36
C GLU A 81 -48.37 7.99 0.20
N VAL A 82 -48.02 9.24 0.53
CA VAL A 82 -47.71 10.25 -0.50
C VAL A 82 -46.47 9.85 -1.29
N ASN A 83 -45.42 9.34 -0.64
CA ASN A 83 -44.22 8.85 -1.33
C ASN A 83 -44.52 7.65 -2.26
N ALA A 84 -45.42 6.75 -1.87
CA ALA A 84 -45.87 5.65 -2.72
C ALA A 84 -46.70 6.14 -3.93
N GLN A 85 -47.57 7.13 -3.73
CA GLN A 85 -48.31 7.78 -4.81
C GLN A 85 -47.36 8.44 -5.81
N ILE A 86 -46.37 9.21 -5.34
CA ILE A 86 -45.36 9.84 -6.18
C ILE A 86 -44.61 8.81 -7.02
N GLN A 87 -44.21 7.67 -6.44
CA GLN A 87 -43.52 6.60 -7.17
C GLN A 87 -44.40 6.04 -8.30
N ALA A 88 -45.67 5.73 -8.01
CA ALA A 88 -46.60 5.20 -9.01
C ALA A 88 -46.85 6.21 -10.15
N ASP A 89 -47.02 7.49 -9.80
CA ASP A 89 -47.22 8.56 -10.79
C ASP A 89 -45.97 8.76 -11.66
N CYS A 90 -44.77 8.68 -11.08
CA CYS A 90 -43.50 8.75 -11.80
C CYS A 90 -43.34 7.55 -12.76
N GLU A 91 -43.59 6.33 -12.28
CA GLU A 91 -43.48 5.09 -13.06
C GLU A 91 -44.40 5.13 -14.29
N SER A 92 -45.65 5.59 -14.12
CA SER A 92 -46.63 5.71 -15.22
C SER A 92 -46.20 6.67 -16.34
N ARG A 93 -45.22 7.55 -16.07
CA ARG A 93 -44.74 8.61 -16.98
C ARG A 93 -43.29 8.42 -17.41
N GLY A 94 -42.62 7.38 -16.95
CA GLY A 94 -41.19 7.14 -17.22
C GLY A 94 -40.26 8.18 -16.57
N ILE A 95 -40.68 8.77 -15.44
CA ILE A 95 -39.89 9.71 -14.64
C ILE A 95 -39.13 8.91 -13.59
N LEU A 96 -37.82 9.14 -13.43
CA LEU A 96 -37.03 8.43 -12.42
C LEU A 96 -37.38 8.94 -11.02
N CYS A 97 -37.73 8.04 -10.10
CA CYS A 97 -38.07 8.41 -8.72
C CYS A 97 -37.05 7.84 -7.71
N ASN A 98 -36.62 8.68 -6.77
CA ASN A 98 -35.88 8.26 -5.58
C ASN A 98 -36.76 8.47 -4.35
N ARG A 99 -37.12 7.37 -3.69
CA ARG A 99 -37.83 7.37 -2.42
C ARG A 99 -36.84 7.38 -1.26
N THR A 100 -36.91 8.41 -0.42
CA THR A 100 -35.98 8.54 0.70
C THR A 100 -36.35 7.66 1.90
N ASP A 101 -37.61 7.25 1.99
CA ASP A 101 -38.14 6.34 2.99
C ASP A 101 -37.90 4.86 2.64
N ASP A 102 -37.96 4.51 1.35
CA ASP A 102 -37.78 3.15 0.88
C ASP A 102 -36.87 3.05 -0.36
N ALA A 103 -35.64 2.61 -0.10
CA ALA A 103 -34.65 2.37 -1.13
C ALA A 103 -35.01 1.20 -2.07
N GLU A 104 -35.81 0.21 -1.65
CA GLU A 104 -36.04 -0.98 -2.49
C GLU A 104 -36.93 -0.68 -3.69
N VAL A 105 -37.82 0.30 -3.57
CA VAL A 105 -38.76 0.70 -4.62
C VAL A 105 -38.28 1.90 -5.44
N SER A 106 -37.08 2.44 -5.14
CA SER A 106 -36.51 3.57 -5.88
C SER A 106 -35.94 3.14 -7.24
N ASP A 107 -36.13 3.95 -8.27
CA ASP A 107 -35.55 3.74 -9.60
C ASP A 107 -34.04 4.04 -9.63
N PHE A 108 -33.58 4.93 -8.76
CA PHE A 108 -32.17 5.30 -8.63
C PHE A 108 -31.79 5.62 -7.18
N HIS A 109 -30.49 5.68 -6.92
CA HIS A 109 -29.93 6.03 -5.62
C HIS A 109 -28.88 7.12 -5.72
N SER A 110 -28.81 7.96 -4.69
CA SER A 110 -27.68 8.85 -4.49
C SER A 110 -26.48 8.07 -3.97
N SER A 111 -25.36 8.16 -4.67
CA SER A 111 -24.08 7.58 -4.25
C SER A 111 -23.36 8.46 -3.24
N ALA A 112 -22.49 7.87 -2.43
CA ALA A 112 -21.44 8.65 -1.78
C ALA A 112 -20.48 9.14 -2.87
N LEU A 113 -20.31 10.46 -2.98
CA LEU A 113 -19.45 11.08 -3.97
C LEU A 113 -18.13 11.49 -3.32
N VAL A 114 -17.05 11.13 -3.98
CA VAL A 114 -15.70 11.60 -3.72
C VAL A 114 -15.30 12.43 -4.93
N GLU A 115 -14.88 13.66 -4.70
CA GLU A 115 -14.53 14.61 -5.77
C GLU A 115 -13.12 15.14 -5.51
N THR A 116 -12.24 14.90 -6.46
CA THR A 116 -10.89 15.46 -6.54
C THR A 116 -10.80 16.43 -7.70
N ASP A 117 -9.62 16.99 -7.95
CA ASP A 117 -9.45 18.00 -9.00
C ASP A 117 -9.74 17.39 -10.39
N ASP A 118 -9.34 16.13 -10.62
CA ASP A 118 -9.48 15.47 -11.93
C ASP A 118 -10.54 14.35 -11.96
N PHE A 119 -11.03 13.89 -10.80
CA PHE A 119 -11.92 12.72 -10.73
C PHE A 119 -13.15 12.91 -9.86
N VAL A 120 -14.26 12.32 -10.29
CA VAL A 120 -15.44 12.07 -9.47
C VAL A 120 -15.61 10.56 -9.33
N VAL A 121 -15.58 10.06 -8.09
CA VAL A 121 -15.80 8.65 -7.77
C VAL A 121 -17.13 8.52 -7.03
N ALA A 122 -18.07 7.79 -7.65
CA ALA A 122 -19.34 7.44 -7.05
C ALA A 122 -19.26 6.05 -6.42
N MET A 123 -19.55 5.95 -5.13
CA MET A 123 -19.57 4.68 -4.42
C MET A 123 -20.97 4.34 -3.90
N ASN A 124 -21.39 3.11 -4.21
CA ASN A 124 -22.64 2.52 -3.77
C ASN A 124 -22.36 1.25 -2.96
N SER A 125 -23.08 1.09 -1.85
CA SER A 125 -23.04 -0.15 -1.07
C SER A 125 -24.23 -1.03 -1.44
N LYS A 126 -24.00 -2.34 -1.60
CA LYS A 126 -25.07 -3.33 -1.80
C LYS A 126 -25.93 -3.54 -0.55
N ARG A 127 -25.46 -3.11 0.62
CA ARG A 127 -26.17 -3.20 1.91
C ARG A 127 -26.38 -1.81 2.49
N LYS A 128 -27.46 -1.61 3.26
CA LYS A 128 -27.75 -0.35 3.99
C LYS A 128 -26.79 -0.14 5.18
N GLU A 129 -25.48 0.00 4.90
CA GLU A 129 -24.42 0.27 5.89
C GLU A 129 -23.83 1.68 5.69
N VAL A 130 -24.61 2.72 5.97
CA VAL A 130 -24.25 4.12 5.68
C VAL A 130 -22.89 4.51 6.28
N LYS A 131 -22.62 4.14 7.54
CA LYS A 131 -21.34 4.47 8.20
C LYS A 131 -20.13 3.88 7.49
N LYS A 132 -20.23 2.62 7.04
CA LYS A 132 -19.15 1.95 6.32
C LYS A 132 -18.92 2.56 4.95
N THR A 133 -19.99 2.92 4.24
CA THR A 133 -19.89 3.65 2.97
C THR A 133 -19.18 4.99 3.14
N VAL A 134 -19.50 5.75 4.18
CA VAL A 134 -18.84 7.05 4.45
C VAL A 134 -17.35 6.84 4.76
N LEU A 135 -17.00 5.89 5.63
CA LEU A 135 -15.59 5.59 5.95
C LEU A 135 -14.79 5.17 4.72
N MET A 136 -15.35 4.28 3.89
CA MET A 136 -14.69 3.86 2.65
C MET A 136 -14.57 5.02 1.65
N ALA A 137 -15.52 5.96 1.63
CA ALA A 137 -15.48 7.10 0.70
C ALA A 137 -14.32 8.02 1.08
N GLN A 138 -14.13 8.27 2.36
CA GLN A 138 -13.01 9.05 2.88
C GLN A 138 -11.66 8.39 2.57
N GLU A 139 -11.57 7.06 2.71
CA GLU A 139 -10.34 6.32 2.37
C GLU A 139 -10.03 6.39 0.87
N ILE A 140 -11.06 6.23 0.02
CA ILE A 140 -10.92 6.38 -1.43
C ILE A 140 -10.53 7.80 -1.80
N GLU A 141 -11.11 8.81 -1.16
CA GLU A 141 -10.73 10.21 -1.38
C GLU A 141 -9.25 10.44 -1.08
N HIS A 142 -8.79 9.99 0.09
CA HIS A 142 -7.38 10.11 0.45
C HIS A 142 -6.48 9.40 -0.55
N PHE A 143 -6.84 8.18 -0.94
CA PHE A 143 -6.11 7.39 -1.92
C PHE A 143 -6.04 8.07 -3.29
N VAL A 144 -7.17 8.54 -3.84
CA VAL A 144 -7.20 9.18 -5.17
C VAL A 144 -6.37 10.46 -5.16
N ARG A 145 -6.52 11.31 -4.12
CA ARG A 145 -5.74 12.55 -3.99
C ARG A 145 -4.24 12.27 -3.90
N GLU A 146 -3.83 11.27 -3.11
CA GLU A 146 -2.41 10.89 -3.03
C GLU A 146 -1.89 10.45 -4.40
N ARG A 147 -2.64 9.60 -5.12
CA ARG A 147 -2.20 9.10 -6.44
C ARG A 147 -2.17 10.19 -7.51
N GLU A 148 -3.12 11.13 -7.52
CA GLU A 148 -3.08 12.30 -8.39
C GLU A 148 -1.83 13.13 -8.16
N GLN A 149 -1.52 13.46 -6.89
CA GLN A 149 -0.33 14.22 -6.54
C GLN A 149 0.96 13.53 -7.00
N LEU A 150 1.04 12.20 -6.86
CA LEU A 150 2.17 11.43 -7.37
C LEU A 150 2.26 11.51 -8.90
N LEU A 151 1.14 11.40 -9.63
CA LEU A 151 1.15 11.53 -11.09
C LEU A 151 1.61 12.92 -11.54
N GLN A 152 1.16 13.99 -10.86
CA GLN A 152 1.57 15.37 -11.15
C GLN A 152 3.08 15.59 -10.90
N GLN A 153 3.65 14.93 -9.89
CA GLN A 153 5.08 15.05 -9.56
C GLN A 153 5.99 14.21 -10.49
N LYS A 154 5.42 13.25 -11.24
CA LYS A 154 6.20 12.27 -12.01
C LYS A 154 7.18 12.90 -12.99
N GLU A 155 6.80 13.97 -13.68
CA GLU A 155 7.65 14.65 -14.67
C GLU A 155 8.96 15.20 -14.05
N GLN A 156 8.92 15.60 -12.78
CA GLN A 156 10.09 16.09 -12.03
C GLN A 156 11.04 14.97 -11.60
N LEU A 157 10.61 13.72 -11.74
CA LEU A 157 11.38 12.51 -11.43
C LEU A 157 11.97 11.86 -12.69
N ALA A 158 11.66 12.38 -13.88
CA ALA A 158 12.19 11.89 -15.14
C ALA A 158 13.72 11.96 -15.19
N GLY A 159 14.35 10.85 -15.60
CA GLY A 159 15.80 10.70 -15.69
C GLY A 159 16.52 10.53 -14.35
N LYS A 160 15.78 10.25 -13.26
CA LYS A 160 16.35 9.91 -11.95
C LYS A 160 16.33 8.40 -11.71
N VAL A 161 17.26 7.94 -10.89
CA VAL A 161 17.31 6.55 -10.41
C VAL A 161 16.99 6.51 -8.92
N PHE A 162 16.08 5.61 -8.53
CA PHE A 162 15.73 5.37 -7.15
C PHE A 162 16.20 3.97 -6.76
N LEU A 163 17.17 3.87 -5.85
CA LEU A 163 17.60 2.61 -5.25
C LEU A 163 16.70 2.30 -4.06
N VAL A 164 15.75 1.39 -4.24
CA VAL A 164 14.68 1.14 -3.29
C VAL A 164 14.90 -0.19 -2.59
N GLY A 165 15.00 -0.13 -1.25
CA GLY A 165 14.99 -1.31 -0.41
C GLY A 165 13.61 -1.95 -0.40
N PHE A 166 13.51 -3.15 -0.96
CA PHE A 166 12.26 -3.89 -0.97
C PHE A 166 11.90 -4.45 0.41
N GLY A 167 12.91 -4.67 1.25
CA GLY A 167 12.75 -5.41 2.49
C GLY A 167 13.09 -6.90 2.35
N PRO A 168 12.85 -7.70 3.39
CA PRO A 168 13.35 -9.08 3.51
C PRO A 168 12.64 -10.11 2.62
N GLY A 169 11.52 -9.76 1.97
CA GLY A 169 10.76 -10.66 1.10
C GLY A 169 9.24 -10.44 1.17
N ASN A 170 8.67 -10.22 2.36
CA ASN A 170 7.25 -9.91 2.52
C ASN A 170 6.94 -8.52 1.93
N PRO A 171 6.04 -8.41 0.94
CA PRO A 171 5.74 -7.12 0.34
C PRO A 171 5.08 -6.10 1.28
N ASN A 172 4.49 -6.54 2.38
CA ASN A 172 3.95 -5.64 3.42
C ASN A 172 5.06 -4.94 4.24
N LEU A 173 6.32 -5.33 4.06
CA LEU A 173 7.49 -4.69 4.66
C LEU A 173 8.17 -3.69 3.72
N LEU A 174 7.66 -3.51 2.51
CA LEU A 174 8.06 -2.43 1.62
C LEU A 174 7.66 -1.08 2.26
N SER A 175 8.56 -0.10 2.22
CA SER A 175 8.25 1.23 2.72
C SER A 175 7.19 1.93 1.88
N ARG A 176 6.39 2.81 2.49
CA ARG A 176 5.39 3.62 1.76
C ARG A 176 6.05 4.42 0.62
N ARG A 177 7.25 4.95 0.85
CA ARG A 177 8.02 5.66 -0.18
C ARG A 177 8.39 4.74 -1.35
N GLY A 178 8.82 3.50 -1.07
CA GLY A 178 9.11 2.51 -2.11
C GLY A 178 7.87 2.17 -2.95
N GLU A 179 6.72 2.01 -2.32
CA GLU A 179 5.43 1.76 -2.99
C GLU A 179 5.03 2.92 -3.92
N GLN A 180 5.12 4.16 -3.43
CA GLN A 180 4.80 5.36 -4.20
C GLN A 180 5.68 5.49 -5.45
N LEU A 181 6.98 5.23 -5.32
CA LEU A 181 7.91 5.28 -6.45
C LEU A 181 7.65 4.16 -7.47
N LEU A 182 7.30 2.95 -7.02
CA LEU A 182 6.91 1.87 -7.93
C LEU A 182 5.64 2.19 -8.72
N PHE A 183 4.68 2.89 -8.10
CA PHE A 183 3.48 3.37 -8.79
C PHE A 183 3.82 4.37 -9.91
N GLN A 184 4.80 5.25 -9.69
CA GLN A 184 5.21 6.27 -10.67
C GLN A 184 6.20 5.76 -11.73
N ALA A 185 6.97 4.71 -11.42
CA ALA A 185 8.10 4.23 -12.23
C ALA A 185 7.74 3.96 -13.70
N ASP A 186 8.64 4.36 -14.60
CA ASP A 186 8.59 3.97 -16.02
C ASP A 186 9.24 2.60 -16.23
N ILE A 187 10.27 2.30 -15.44
CA ILE A 187 11.04 1.07 -15.52
C ILE A 187 11.49 0.62 -14.13
N ILE A 188 11.42 -0.68 -13.89
CA ILE A 188 11.69 -1.33 -12.61
C ILE A 188 12.72 -2.43 -12.84
N PHE A 189 13.91 -2.26 -12.28
CA PHE A 189 14.97 -3.27 -12.25
C PHE A 189 14.93 -4.04 -10.93
N TYR A 190 14.98 -5.36 -10.97
CA TYR A 190 14.81 -6.22 -9.80
C TYR A 190 15.62 -7.51 -9.90
N ASP A 191 15.88 -8.17 -8.77
CA ASP A 191 16.69 -9.38 -8.68
C ASP A 191 15.91 -10.57 -8.08
N ASP A 192 16.63 -11.66 -7.77
CA ASP A 192 16.11 -12.98 -7.37
C ASP A 192 15.23 -13.00 -6.13
N LEU A 193 15.27 -11.95 -5.30
CA LEU A 193 14.61 -11.95 -3.99
C LEU A 193 13.14 -11.48 -4.05
N LEU A 194 12.59 -11.33 -5.26
CA LEU A 194 11.32 -10.65 -5.51
C LEU A 194 10.36 -11.52 -6.31
N ASP A 195 9.14 -11.68 -5.79
CA ASP A 195 8.06 -12.37 -6.50
C ASP A 195 7.58 -11.54 -7.69
N HIS A 196 7.62 -12.14 -8.88
CA HIS A 196 7.13 -11.51 -10.11
C HIS A 196 5.64 -11.13 -10.03
N GLU A 197 4.83 -11.89 -9.28
CA GLU A 197 3.40 -11.61 -9.15
C GLU A 197 3.15 -10.26 -8.45
N PHE A 198 3.96 -9.95 -7.44
CA PHE A 198 3.87 -8.66 -6.75
C PHE A 198 4.11 -7.48 -7.70
N LEU A 199 5.08 -7.60 -8.61
CA LEU A 199 5.43 -6.52 -9.53
C LEU A 199 4.39 -6.31 -10.64
N ALA A 200 3.55 -7.30 -10.93
CA ALA A 200 2.56 -7.25 -12.00
C ALA A 200 1.55 -6.10 -11.85
N ARG A 201 1.28 -5.66 -10.61
CA ARG A 201 0.35 -4.56 -10.31
C ARG A 201 0.85 -3.17 -10.70
N TYR A 202 2.16 -3.00 -10.88
CA TYR A 202 2.76 -1.72 -11.25
C TYR A 202 2.82 -1.56 -12.77
N ARG A 203 2.79 -0.33 -13.29
CA ARG A 203 2.77 -0.10 -14.74
C ARG A 203 4.14 -0.19 -15.40
N GLY A 204 5.21 0.25 -14.73
CA GLY A 204 6.56 0.32 -15.30
C GLY A 204 7.06 -1.00 -15.89
N GLU A 205 7.92 -0.91 -16.91
CA GLU A 205 8.58 -2.04 -17.56
C GLU A 205 9.44 -2.81 -16.56
N LYS A 206 9.35 -4.15 -16.50
CA LYS A 206 10.08 -4.96 -15.51
C LYS A 206 11.29 -5.61 -16.14
N HIS A 207 12.47 -5.29 -15.63
CA HIS A 207 13.74 -5.84 -16.09
C HIS A 207 14.42 -6.62 -14.97
N TYR A 208 14.44 -7.94 -15.11
CA TYR A 208 15.16 -8.79 -14.18
C TYR A 208 16.69 -8.69 -14.43
N VAL A 209 17.43 -8.42 -13.37
CA VAL A 209 18.89 -8.25 -13.35
C VAL A 209 19.60 -9.15 -12.32
N GLY A 210 18.92 -10.20 -11.86
CA GLY A 210 19.52 -11.22 -10.99
C GLY A 210 20.56 -12.10 -11.70
N LYS A 211 21.16 -13.03 -10.96
CA LYS A 211 22.40 -13.71 -11.35
C LYS A 211 22.21 -14.64 -12.55
N ARG A 212 22.87 -14.34 -13.68
CA ARG A 212 23.07 -15.26 -14.79
C ARG A 212 24.45 -15.92 -14.67
N ARG A 213 24.55 -16.98 -13.85
CA ARG A 213 25.71 -17.89 -13.73
C ARG A 213 27.05 -17.37 -14.31
N GLY A 214 27.92 -16.80 -13.47
CA GLY A 214 29.37 -17.10 -13.58
C GLY A 214 30.40 -15.96 -13.51
N ASN A 215 30.05 -14.66 -13.37
CA ASN A 215 31.09 -13.65 -13.12
C ASN A 215 30.58 -12.32 -12.51
N HIS A 216 30.78 -12.12 -11.20
CA HIS A 216 30.11 -11.06 -10.41
C HIS A 216 30.56 -9.61 -10.66
N SER A 217 31.76 -9.37 -11.17
CA SER A 217 32.20 -8.00 -11.53
C SER A 217 31.54 -7.54 -12.82
N LYS A 218 31.59 -8.37 -13.87
CA LYS A 218 30.96 -8.09 -15.17
C LYS A 218 29.44 -7.93 -15.05
N GLU A 219 28.79 -8.76 -14.22
CA GLU A 219 27.35 -8.64 -13.94
C GLU A 219 26.98 -7.27 -13.33
N GLN A 220 27.83 -6.69 -12.47
CA GLN A 220 27.51 -5.39 -11.85
C GLN A 220 27.70 -4.22 -12.81
N ASP A 221 28.75 -4.24 -13.62
CA ASP A 221 28.99 -3.21 -14.63
C ASP A 221 27.85 -3.18 -15.66
N GLU A 222 27.32 -4.36 -16.03
CA GLU A 222 26.13 -4.48 -16.87
C GLU A 222 24.88 -3.86 -16.22
N ILE A 223 24.65 -4.12 -14.92
CA ILE A 223 23.53 -3.51 -14.18
C ILE A 223 23.66 -1.99 -14.15
N ASN A 224 24.85 -1.50 -13.80
CA ASN A 224 25.17 -0.09 -13.74
C ASN A 224 24.88 0.59 -15.08
N GLU A 225 25.27 -0.04 -16.19
CA GLU A 225 25.06 0.50 -17.52
C GLU A 225 23.58 0.51 -17.94
N VAL A 226 22.81 -0.56 -17.67
CA VAL A 226 21.37 -0.55 -18.02
C VAL A 226 20.58 0.47 -17.21
N LEU A 227 20.96 0.72 -15.94
CA LEU A 227 20.38 1.79 -15.12
C LEU A 227 20.69 3.17 -15.72
N TYR A 228 21.94 3.39 -16.11
CA TYR A 228 22.39 4.63 -16.75
C TYR A 228 21.66 4.89 -18.06
N GLN A 229 21.55 3.89 -18.94
CA GLN A 229 20.90 4.02 -20.23
C GLN A 229 19.42 4.38 -20.09
N ALA A 230 18.70 3.73 -19.16
CA ALA A 230 17.30 4.02 -18.89
C ALA A 230 17.09 5.44 -18.36
N ALA A 231 17.90 5.87 -17.38
CA ALA A 231 17.83 7.21 -16.84
C ALA A 231 18.23 8.29 -17.87
N SER A 232 19.25 8.02 -18.69
CA SER A 232 19.68 8.91 -19.78
C SER A 232 18.59 9.08 -20.84
N ALA A 233 17.76 8.05 -21.05
CA ALA A 233 16.56 8.13 -21.88
C ALA A 233 15.37 8.85 -21.18
N ARG A 234 15.64 9.61 -20.11
CA ARG A 234 14.67 10.36 -19.31
C ARG A 234 13.61 9.50 -18.61
N LYS A 235 13.78 8.17 -18.52
CA LYS A 235 12.87 7.32 -17.74
C LYS A 235 13.06 7.55 -16.24
N MET A 236 11.97 7.50 -15.47
CA MET A 236 12.03 7.35 -14.02
C MET A 236 12.35 5.89 -13.68
N VAL A 237 13.55 5.64 -13.14
CA VAL A 237 14.08 4.30 -12.93
C VAL A 237 13.96 3.92 -11.45
N VAL A 238 13.32 2.78 -11.17
CA VAL A 238 13.38 2.16 -9.84
C VAL A 238 14.25 0.90 -9.89
N ARG A 239 15.31 0.85 -9.07
CA ARG A 239 16.10 -0.36 -8.82
C ARG A 239 15.70 -0.93 -7.47
N LEU A 240 14.87 -1.97 -7.48
CA LEU A 240 14.53 -2.71 -6.29
C LEU A 240 15.68 -3.61 -5.87
N LYS A 241 16.00 -3.60 -4.58
CA LYS A 241 17.06 -4.40 -3.97
C LYS A 241 16.50 -5.10 -2.74
N GLY A 242 16.79 -6.39 -2.58
CA GLY A 242 16.40 -7.12 -1.38
C GLY A 242 17.01 -6.52 -0.11
N GLY A 243 16.23 -6.48 0.96
CA GLY A 243 16.62 -5.87 2.24
C GLY A 243 16.75 -4.35 2.12
N ASP A 244 17.92 -3.85 2.54
CA ASP A 244 18.29 -2.43 2.46
C ASP A 244 19.35 -2.22 1.36
N PRO A 245 19.28 -1.14 0.55
CA PRO A 245 20.23 -0.90 -0.54
C PRO A 245 21.70 -0.80 -0.11
N LEU A 246 21.96 -0.36 1.12
CA LEU A 246 23.29 -0.04 1.62
C LEU A 246 23.86 -1.07 2.60
N ILE A 247 23.07 -2.06 3.03
CA ILE A 247 23.55 -3.16 3.87
C ILE A 247 23.82 -4.38 2.99
N PHE A 248 25.10 -4.56 2.62
CA PHE A 248 25.58 -5.64 1.73
C PHE A 248 24.87 -5.72 0.36
N GLY A 249 24.15 -4.65 -0.03
CA GLY A 249 23.39 -4.59 -1.27
C GLY A 249 24.14 -3.99 -2.46
N ARG A 250 25.37 -3.49 -2.28
CA ARG A 250 26.16 -2.78 -3.31
C ARG A 250 25.49 -1.50 -3.87
N GLY A 251 24.47 -0.96 -3.20
CA GLY A 251 23.78 0.25 -3.67
C GLY A 251 24.68 1.49 -3.73
N SER A 252 25.73 1.55 -2.90
CA SER A 252 26.73 2.62 -2.98
C SER A 252 27.55 2.59 -4.27
N GLU A 253 27.88 1.41 -4.79
CA GLU A 253 28.59 1.25 -6.07
C GLU A 253 27.72 1.70 -7.25
N GLU A 254 26.46 1.24 -7.27
CA GLU A 254 25.46 1.65 -8.29
C GLU A 254 25.25 3.17 -8.27
N ARG A 255 25.11 3.76 -7.08
CA ARG A 255 24.95 5.21 -6.91
C ARG A 255 26.18 5.97 -7.43
N PHE A 256 27.37 5.58 -7.00
CA PHE A 256 28.61 6.26 -7.38
C PHE A 256 28.79 6.28 -8.90
N TYR A 257 28.56 5.14 -9.56
CA TYR A 257 28.63 5.02 -11.02
C TYR A 257 27.69 5.99 -11.74
N LEU A 258 26.45 6.09 -11.27
CA LEU A 258 25.41 6.92 -11.88
C LEU A 258 25.67 8.42 -11.65
N GLU A 259 26.08 8.80 -10.45
CA GLU A 259 26.40 10.19 -10.10
C GLU A 259 27.61 10.72 -10.88
N GLU A 260 28.66 9.90 -11.09
CA GLU A 260 29.80 10.24 -11.95
C GLU A 260 29.38 10.52 -13.41
N LYS A 261 28.27 9.95 -13.85
CA LYS A 261 27.68 10.18 -15.18
C LYS A 261 26.59 11.25 -15.20
N GLY A 262 26.43 12.00 -14.11
CA GLY A 262 25.46 13.09 -14.01
C GLY A 262 24.01 12.66 -13.79
N ILE A 263 23.76 11.40 -13.42
CA ILE A 263 22.42 10.92 -13.08
C ILE A 263 22.16 11.13 -11.59
N SER A 264 21.05 11.78 -11.26
CA SER A 264 20.62 11.97 -9.87
C SER A 264 20.06 10.66 -9.31
N VAL A 265 20.57 10.26 -8.13
CA VAL A 265 20.19 9.04 -7.45
C VAL A 265 19.60 9.33 -6.07
N GLU A 266 18.43 8.77 -5.77
CA GLU A 266 17.83 8.77 -4.43
C GLU A 266 17.88 7.34 -3.86
N ILE A 267 18.27 7.21 -2.58
CA ILE A 267 18.23 5.94 -1.86
C ILE A 267 17.01 5.94 -0.96
N VAL A 268 16.17 4.92 -1.09
CA VAL A 268 15.04 4.68 -0.21
C VAL A 268 15.36 3.47 0.67
N PRO A 269 15.52 3.67 1.99
CA PRO A 269 15.84 2.60 2.91
C PRO A 269 14.80 1.48 2.90
N GLY A 270 15.25 0.27 3.21
CA GLY A 270 14.41 -0.91 3.37
C GLY A 270 14.62 -1.59 4.71
N ILE A 271 13.67 -2.44 5.12
CA ILE A 271 13.87 -3.29 6.29
C ILE A 271 14.93 -4.34 5.94
N SER A 272 16.11 -4.24 6.55
CA SER A 272 17.17 -5.21 6.29
C SER A 272 16.84 -6.60 6.82
N SER A 273 17.31 -7.63 6.11
CA SER A 273 17.03 -9.04 6.43
C SER A 273 17.44 -9.43 7.86
N ALA A 274 18.52 -8.86 8.41
CA ALA A 274 18.89 -9.13 9.80
C ALA A 274 17.85 -8.63 10.81
N ILE A 275 17.34 -7.41 10.63
CA ILE A 275 16.37 -6.80 11.54
C ILE A 275 15.04 -7.55 11.45
N ALA A 276 14.64 -7.92 10.23
CA ALA A 276 13.46 -8.74 10.00
C ALA A 276 13.60 -10.14 10.62
N ALA A 277 14.72 -10.82 10.38
CA ALA A 277 15.01 -12.14 10.95
C ALA A 277 14.97 -12.13 12.47
N ALA A 278 15.56 -11.12 13.10
CA ALA A 278 15.53 -10.93 14.54
C ALA A 278 14.10 -10.75 15.08
N SER A 279 13.36 -9.80 14.51
CA SER A 279 12.00 -9.47 14.96
C SER A 279 11.02 -10.64 14.72
N LEU A 280 11.00 -11.19 13.51
CA LEU A 280 10.08 -12.25 13.09
C LEU A 280 10.51 -13.64 13.58
N GLY A 281 11.80 -13.83 13.86
CA GLY A 281 12.33 -15.05 14.49
C GLY A 281 12.25 -15.02 16.02
N ASN A 282 11.81 -13.90 16.60
CA ASN A 282 11.77 -13.64 18.03
C ASN A 282 13.16 -13.92 18.68
N ILE A 283 14.18 -13.28 18.13
CA ILE A 283 15.56 -13.26 18.61
C ILE A 283 15.99 -11.79 18.62
N PRO A 284 15.85 -11.06 19.74
CA PRO A 284 16.21 -9.64 19.77
C PRO A 284 17.73 -9.49 19.57
N LEU A 285 18.17 -8.54 18.74
CA LEU A 285 19.62 -8.35 18.53
C LEU A 285 20.32 -7.72 19.74
N THR A 286 19.58 -6.99 20.56
CA THR A 286 20.03 -6.42 21.83
C THR A 286 19.06 -6.77 22.92
N HIS A 287 19.57 -6.92 24.15
CA HIS A 287 18.73 -7.12 25.32
C HIS A 287 19.49 -6.63 26.55
N ARG A 288 18.84 -5.83 27.39
CA ARG A 288 19.46 -5.27 28.61
C ARG A 288 20.03 -6.41 29.47
N GLY A 289 21.27 -6.27 29.91
CA GLY A 289 21.97 -7.28 30.72
C GLY A 289 22.44 -8.52 29.96
N ILE A 290 22.20 -8.61 28.64
CA ILE A 290 22.62 -9.75 27.81
C ILE A 290 23.50 -9.29 26.65
N ALA A 291 23.04 -8.29 25.87
CA ALA A 291 23.75 -7.76 24.72
C ALA A 291 23.50 -6.26 24.54
N SER A 292 24.58 -5.50 24.45
CA SER A 292 24.64 -4.04 24.28
C SER A 292 25.22 -3.61 22.93
N SER A 293 25.85 -4.54 22.20
CA SER A 293 26.48 -4.31 20.91
C SER A 293 26.06 -5.35 19.87
N VAL A 294 25.93 -4.90 18.62
CA VAL A 294 25.56 -5.75 17.47
C VAL A 294 26.54 -5.50 16.33
N SER A 295 27.00 -6.56 15.69
CA SER A 295 27.77 -6.49 14.45
C SER A 295 27.04 -7.18 13.30
N PHE A 296 27.21 -6.65 12.10
CA PHE A 296 26.70 -7.25 10.86
C PHE A 296 27.89 -7.67 10.00
N GLY A 297 27.94 -8.93 9.59
CA GLY A 297 29.00 -9.51 8.78
C GLY A 297 28.45 -10.22 7.54
N THR A 298 29.30 -10.35 6.52
CA THR A 298 29.04 -11.22 5.37
C THR A 298 29.88 -12.48 5.50
N ALA A 299 29.26 -13.62 5.23
CA ALA A 299 29.92 -14.91 5.18
C ALA A 299 30.28 -15.32 3.74
N HIS A 300 30.41 -14.37 2.82
CA HIS A 300 30.77 -14.63 1.42
C HIS A 300 32.25 -14.30 1.15
N GLY A 301 33.02 -15.27 0.61
CA GLY A 301 34.44 -15.11 0.23
C GLY A 301 35.42 -15.98 1.03
N LYS A 302 36.59 -16.30 0.44
CA LYS A 302 37.64 -17.22 0.95
C LYS A 302 38.50 -16.68 2.10
N SER A 303 38.07 -15.64 2.80
CA SER A 303 38.81 -15.09 3.95
C SER A 303 38.35 -15.75 5.23
N SER A 304 39.29 -16.12 6.11
CA SER A 304 39.03 -16.50 7.50
C SER A 304 38.07 -15.48 8.14
N TYR A 305 36.83 -15.90 8.42
CA TYR A 305 35.83 -15.02 9.00
C TYR A 305 36.31 -14.52 10.36
N LYS A 306 36.72 -13.25 10.43
CA LYS A 306 37.08 -12.62 11.71
C LYS A 306 35.82 -12.46 12.51
N ILE A 307 35.79 -13.09 13.68
CA ILE A 307 34.72 -12.92 14.64
C ILE A 307 34.81 -11.48 15.18
N PRO A 308 33.75 -10.68 15.01
CA PRO A 308 33.73 -9.32 15.51
C PRO A 308 33.65 -9.32 17.04
N ASN A 309 34.30 -8.33 17.66
CA ASN A 309 34.18 -8.09 19.08
C ASN A 309 32.83 -7.40 19.38
N SER A 310 31.77 -8.19 19.50
CA SER A 310 30.40 -7.72 19.78
C SER A 310 29.60 -8.78 20.52
N ASP A 311 28.59 -8.36 21.30
CA ASP A 311 27.75 -9.26 22.09
C ASP A 311 26.84 -10.14 21.22
N THR A 312 26.36 -9.60 20.10
CA THR A 312 25.58 -10.35 19.10
C THR A 312 26.14 -10.08 17.70
N ALA A 313 26.47 -11.14 16.97
CA ALA A 313 26.94 -11.07 15.60
C ALA A 313 25.89 -11.64 14.63
N VAL A 314 25.63 -10.93 13.54
CA VAL A 314 24.66 -11.34 12.52
C VAL A 314 25.34 -11.53 11.19
N TYR A 315 25.25 -12.73 10.61
CA TYR A 315 25.89 -13.09 9.36
C TYR A 315 24.89 -13.26 8.22
N TYR A 316 25.13 -12.53 7.12
CA TYR A 316 24.45 -12.64 5.84
C TYR A 316 25.16 -13.60 4.91
N MET A 317 24.44 -14.13 3.91
CA MET A 317 25.04 -14.85 2.77
C MET A 317 25.94 -16.04 3.17
N GLY A 318 25.62 -16.71 4.27
CA GLY A 318 26.49 -17.73 4.86
C GLY A 318 25.95 -19.13 4.89
N ALA A 319 24.86 -19.46 4.20
CA ALA A 319 24.26 -20.80 4.28
C ALA A 319 25.28 -21.94 4.13
N SER A 320 26.17 -21.85 3.13
CA SER A 320 27.24 -22.82 2.89
C SER A 320 28.42 -22.72 3.86
N ASN A 321 28.56 -21.61 4.59
CA ASN A 321 29.76 -21.25 5.36
C ASN A 321 29.48 -21.14 6.88
N MET A 322 28.24 -21.37 7.34
CA MET A 322 27.88 -21.34 8.77
C MET A 322 28.70 -22.33 9.60
N HIS A 323 29.07 -23.47 9.01
CA HIS A 323 29.97 -24.46 9.62
C HIS A 323 31.37 -23.90 9.90
N GLU A 324 31.96 -23.20 8.93
CA GLU A 324 33.28 -22.57 9.07
C GLU A 324 33.26 -21.45 10.10
N ILE A 325 32.21 -20.61 10.09
CA ILE A 325 32.03 -19.55 11.09
C ILE A 325 31.97 -20.16 12.49
N ALA A 326 31.15 -21.20 12.69
CA ALA A 326 31.04 -21.87 13.99
C ALA A 326 32.38 -22.48 14.44
N THR A 327 33.16 -23.04 13.52
CA THR A 327 34.51 -23.57 13.79
C THR A 327 35.44 -22.46 14.27
N ASN A 328 35.42 -21.28 13.63
CA ASN A 328 36.23 -20.14 14.06
C ASN A 328 35.86 -19.67 15.48
N TYR A 329 34.59 -19.78 15.90
CA TYR A 329 34.18 -19.42 17.27
C TYR A 329 34.80 -20.38 18.29
N LEU A 330 34.82 -21.68 17.99
CA LEU A 330 35.48 -22.66 18.84
C LEU A 330 36.99 -22.44 18.93
N GLU A 331 37.65 -22.14 17.81
CA GLU A 331 39.09 -21.85 17.78
C GLU A 331 39.47 -20.60 18.60
N GLN A 332 38.55 -19.64 18.74
CA GLN A 332 38.72 -18.46 19.59
C GLN A 332 38.34 -18.70 21.06
N GLY A 333 38.00 -19.93 21.44
CA GLY A 333 37.74 -20.34 22.82
C GLY A 333 36.30 -20.11 23.29
N TYR A 334 35.35 -19.84 22.39
CA TYR A 334 33.93 -19.81 22.78
C TYR A 334 33.43 -21.20 23.16
N PRO A 335 32.52 -21.32 24.13
CA PRO A 335 32.05 -22.62 24.60
C PRO A 335 31.15 -23.30 23.56
N ASN A 336 31.15 -24.65 23.54
CA ASN A 336 30.39 -25.44 22.56
C ASN A 336 28.88 -25.17 22.55
N ASP A 337 28.34 -24.70 23.66
CA ASP A 337 26.93 -24.35 23.84
C ASP A 337 26.61 -22.89 23.49
N TYR A 338 27.57 -22.12 22.95
CA TYR A 338 27.36 -20.73 22.55
C TYR A 338 26.18 -20.65 21.55
N PRO A 339 25.12 -19.88 21.86
CA PRO A 339 23.86 -19.98 21.12
C PRO A 339 23.92 -19.39 19.71
N VAL A 340 23.24 -20.07 18.78
CA VAL A 340 23.05 -19.63 17.40
C VAL A 340 21.60 -19.78 16.97
N GLY A 341 21.03 -18.73 16.39
CA GLY A 341 19.74 -18.74 15.71
C GLY A 341 19.93 -18.67 14.21
N LEU A 342 19.34 -19.60 13.46
CA LEU A 342 19.27 -19.57 12.01
C LEU A 342 17.84 -19.24 11.59
N VAL A 343 17.66 -18.15 10.86
CA VAL A 343 16.36 -17.74 10.34
C VAL A 343 16.37 -17.89 8.83
N TYR A 344 15.73 -18.95 8.34
CA TYR A 344 15.58 -19.27 6.94
C TYR A 344 14.39 -18.50 6.35
N LYS A 345 14.58 -17.89 5.17
CA LYS A 345 13.55 -17.11 4.45
C LYS A 345 12.77 -16.15 5.37
N ALA A 346 13.49 -15.29 6.10
CA ALA A 346 12.87 -14.31 6.98
C ALA A 346 11.75 -13.54 6.25
N SER A 347 10.59 -13.42 6.88
CA SER A 347 9.35 -12.81 6.37
C SER A 347 8.55 -13.56 5.30
N PHE A 348 9.06 -14.64 4.71
CA PHE A 348 8.28 -15.45 3.77
C PHE A 348 7.23 -16.29 4.52
N PRO A 349 6.14 -16.72 3.85
CA PRO A 349 5.15 -17.62 4.46
C PRO A 349 5.74 -18.93 5.01
N ASP A 350 6.83 -19.42 4.42
CA ASP A 350 7.55 -20.63 4.81
C ASP A 350 8.83 -20.35 5.62
N GLN A 351 8.85 -19.26 6.39
CA GLN A 351 9.95 -18.95 7.31
C GLN A 351 10.18 -20.09 8.33
N GLU A 352 11.44 -20.49 8.52
CA GLU A 352 11.85 -21.45 9.55
C GLU A 352 12.87 -20.81 10.51
N VAL A 353 12.72 -21.06 11.82
CA VAL A 353 13.67 -20.61 12.85
C VAL A 353 14.27 -21.83 13.54
N THR A 354 15.58 -22.01 13.42
CA THR A 354 16.31 -23.07 14.10
C THR A 354 17.19 -22.45 15.18
N ARG A 355 17.02 -22.88 16.44
CA ARG A 355 17.94 -22.57 17.55
C ARG A 355 18.89 -23.74 17.74
N THR A 356 20.16 -23.46 17.79
CA THR A 356 21.25 -24.44 17.83
C THR A 356 22.46 -23.83 18.54
N THR A 357 23.62 -24.48 18.50
CA THR A 357 24.85 -23.95 19.09
C THR A 357 26.01 -24.02 18.09
N ILE A 358 27.08 -23.28 18.36
CA ILE A 358 28.30 -23.37 17.54
C ILE A 358 28.88 -24.80 17.51
N GLY A 359 28.74 -25.57 18.60
CA GLY A 359 29.17 -26.96 18.65
C GLY A 359 28.39 -27.85 17.70
N GLN A 360 27.07 -27.69 17.61
CA GLN A 360 26.24 -28.47 16.69
C GLN A 360 26.48 -28.10 15.22
N LEU A 361 26.65 -26.80 14.93
CA LEU A 361 26.94 -26.31 13.59
C LEU A 361 28.33 -26.76 13.09
N SER A 362 29.35 -26.68 13.95
CA SER A 362 30.71 -27.14 13.62
C SER A 362 30.82 -28.65 13.45
N ARG A 363 29.91 -29.45 14.04
CA ARG A 363 29.84 -30.90 13.77
C ARG A 363 28.98 -31.26 12.56
N GLY A 364 28.32 -30.28 11.94
CA GLY A 364 27.43 -30.50 10.80
C GLY A 364 26.11 -31.18 11.16
N GLU A 365 25.72 -31.19 12.44
CA GLU A 365 24.43 -31.75 12.90
C GLU A 365 23.23 -30.92 12.42
N VAL A 366 23.47 -29.62 12.19
CA VAL A 366 22.49 -28.67 11.67
C VAL A 366 23.06 -28.02 10.40
N ALA A 367 22.30 -28.09 9.30
CA ALA A 367 22.67 -27.46 8.04
C ALA A 367 21.81 -26.21 7.78
N ALA A 368 22.46 -25.12 7.38
CA ALA A 368 21.76 -23.88 7.04
C ALA A 368 21.32 -23.91 5.56
N LYS A 369 20.04 -23.61 5.31
CA LYS A 369 19.45 -23.50 3.95
C LYS A 369 19.56 -22.05 3.45
N SER A 370 19.66 -21.81 2.14
CA SER A 370 19.69 -20.43 1.60
C SER A 370 18.31 -19.98 1.06
N PRO A 371 17.86 -18.74 1.31
CA PRO A 371 18.52 -17.67 2.07
C PRO A 371 18.34 -17.80 3.59
N VAL A 372 19.38 -17.46 4.36
CA VAL A 372 19.39 -17.53 5.83
C VAL A 372 20.16 -16.36 6.43
N ILE A 373 19.69 -15.92 7.59
CA ILE A 373 20.42 -15.05 8.51
C ILE A 373 20.84 -15.87 9.73
N GLY A 374 22.13 -15.88 10.02
CA GLY A 374 22.66 -16.47 11.26
C GLY A 374 22.87 -15.42 12.33
N ILE A 375 22.34 -15.62 13.53
CA ILE A 375 22.44 -14.73 14.68
C ILE A 375 23.18 -15.48 15.79
N PHE A 376 24.37 -15.02 16.15
CA PHE A 376 25.28 -15.63 17.11
C PHE A 376 25.31 -14.75 18.36
N GLY A 377 24.94 -15.31 19.52
CA GLY A 377 24.91 -14.56 20.77
C GLY A 377 23.88 -15.07 21.77
N HIS A 378 24.07 -14.73 23.03
CA HIS A 378 23.19 -15.16 24.13
C HIS A 378 21.74 -14.68 24.01
N THR A 379 21.49 -13.66 23.19
CA THR A 379 20.14 -13.17 22.89
C THR A 379 19.24 -14.20 22.21
N VAL A 380 19.81 -15.22 21.55
CA VAL A 380 19.04 -16.34 20.97
C VAL A 380 18.20 -17.06 22.03
N ASN A 381 18.72 -17.14 23.26
CA ASN A 381 18.11 -17.82 24.41
C ASN A 381 17.63 -16.83 25.48
N TYR A 382 17.36 -15.56 25.14
CA TYR A 382 17.02 -14.51 26.12
C TYR A 382 15.88 -14.89 27.08
N ARG A 383 14.89 -15.68 26.62
CA ARG A 383 13.75 -16.12 27.44
C ARG A 383 14.18 -17.04 28.59
N GLU A 384 15.13 -17.94 28.33
CA GLU A 384 15.65 -18.87 29.33
C GLU A 384 16.51 -18.11 30.34
N LEU A 385 17.30 -17.16 29.86
CA LEU A 385 18.13 -16.29 30.71
C LEU A 385 17.28 -15.41 31.63
N LEU A 386 16.14 -14.89 31.15
CA LEU A 386 15.20 -14.14 31.99
C LEU A 386 14.58 -15.02 33.08
N LYS A 387 14.16 -16.24 32.74
CA LYS A 387 13.61 -17.19 33.72
C LYS A 387 14.63 -17.64 34.77
N ALA A 388 15.91 -17.67 34.44
CA ALA A 388 16.97 -18.03 35.38
C ALA A 388 17.36 -16.89 36.33
N GLN A 389 16.86 -15.67 36.10
CA GLN A 389 17.06 -14.49 36.95
C GLN A 389 15.90 -14.24 37.93
N GLU A 390 14.78 -14.92 37.73
CA GLU A 390 13.65 -15.01 38.67
C GLU A 390 13.90 -16.12 39.71
#